data_AF-Q8SUJ4-F1
#
_entry.id   AF-Q8SUJ4-F1
#
_cell.length_a   1.000
_cell.length_b   1.000
_cell.length_c   1.000
_cell.angle_alpha   90.00
_cell.angle_beta   90.00
_cell.angle_gamma   90.00
#
_symmetry.space_group_name_H-M   'P 1'
#
loop_
_entity.id
_entity.type
_entity.pdbx_description
1 polymer ?
#
loop_
_entity_poly.entity_id
_entity_poly.type
_entity_poly.pdbx_seq_one_letter_code
_entity_poly.pdbx_strand_id
1 'polypeptide(L)'
;MEEDAIRRIEEGDFEGARKIILDIEDSVRAEPSLYNRKVLLEKVAKLKGIYISHNTAEAPFIPLKSRTLLGKHENEVGEIKNKKYIRNINNDLVSIKDCAEVIIEDCSSTVFEHFNCEKSVVLNNVRDCRVSCSGQQIRVNGCKNIELDVYTPTGVFLQSSTGVVIRRYGAREDNMFAHVYDFSSPFESRNYTVLPG
;
A
#
# COMPACT_ATOMS: atom_id res chain seq x y z
N MET A 1 2.27 -27.99 -9.87
CA MET A 1 2.23 -26.51 -10.00
C MET A 1 0.88 -25.97 -9.61
N GLU A 2 -0.23 -26.36 -10.26
CA GLU A 2 -1.59 -25.91 -9.88
C GLU A 2 -1.98 -26.34 -8.46
N GLU A 3 -1.86 -27.63 -8.12
CA GLU A 3 -2.16 -28.14 -6.77
C GLU A 3 -1.27 -27.53 -5.68
N ASP A 4 -0.02 -27.21 -6.02
CA ASP A 4 0.91 -26.56 -5.09
C ASP A 4 0.52 -25.11 -4.81
N ALA A 5 0.06 -24.37 -5.83
CA ALA A 5 -0.49 -23.03 -5.65
C ALA A 5 -1.74 -23.04 -4.78
N ILE A 6 -2.67 -23.99 -5.00
CA ILE A 6 -3.89 -24.13 -4.21
C ILE A 6 -3.55 -24.48 -2.76
N ARG A 7 -2.68 -25.46 -2.53
CA ARG A 7 -2.23 -25.84 -1.19
C ARG A 7 -1.64 -24.65 -0.43
N ARG A 8 -0.77 -23.86 -1.08
CA ARG A 8 -0.19 -22.66 -0.45
C ARG A 8 -1.22 -21.59 -0.12
N ILE A 9 -2.25 -21.42 -0.96
CA ILE A 9 -3.37 -20.52 -0.66
C ILE A 9 -4.13 -21.01 0.59
N GLU A 10 -4.39 -22.32 0.68
CA GLU A 10 -5.06 -22.92 1.84
C GLU A 10 -4.22 -22.84 3.13
N GLU A 11 -2.89 -22.93 3.01
CA GLU A 11 -1.92 -22.78 4.11
C GLU A 11 -1.66 -21.31 4.49
N GLY A 12 -2.17 -20.34 3.72
CA GLY A 12 -1.98 -18.90 3.96
C GLY A 12 -0.66 -18.32 3.44
N ASP A 13 0.15 -19.09 2.70
CA ASP A 13 1.33 -18.60 1.97
C ASP A 13 0.93 -17.92 0.67
N PHE A 14 0.34 -16.72 0.79
CA PHE A 14 -0.11 -15.94 -0.36
C PHE A 14 1.04 -15.47 -1.25
N GLU A 15 2.20 -15.13 -0.68
CA GLU A 15 3.34 -14.66 -1.48
C GLU A 15 3.93 -15.80 -2.32
N GLY A 16 4.09 -16.99 -1.73
CA GLY A 16 4.53 -18.18 -2.46
C GLY A 16 3.51 -18.64 -3.50
N ALA A 17 2.21 -18.60 -3.17
CA ALA A 17 1.16 -18.89 -4.14
C ALA A 17 1.17 -17.90 -5.32
N ARG A 18 1.33 -16.60 -5.04
CA ARG A 18 1.41 -15.55 -6.06
C ARG A 18 2.59 -15.79 -7.01
N LYS A 19 3.75 -16.17 -6.47
CA LYS A 19 4.93 -16.48 -7.27
C LYS A 19 4.66 -17.63 -8.25
N ILE A 20 4.05 -18.72 -7.77
CA ILE A 20 3.71 -19.87 -8.64
C ILE A 20 2.72 -19.46 -9.74
N ILE A 21 1.72 -18.62 -9.41
CA ILE A 21 0.76 -18.13 -10.41
C ILE A 21 1.46 -17.31 -11.50
N LEU A 22 2.41 -16.45 -11.12
CA LEU A 22 3.20 -15.68 -12.07
C LEU A 22 4.12 -16.57 -12.93
N ASP A 23 4.73 -17.60 -12.35
CA ASP A 23 5.57 -18.54 -13.11
C ASP A 23 4.76 -19.31 -14.17
N ILE A 24 3.51 -19.67 -13.85
CA ILE A 24 2.57 -20.29 -14.81
C ILE A 24 2.20 -19.26 -15.89
N GLU A 25 1.98 -18.00 -15.54
CA GLU A 25 1.66 -16.92 -16.47
C GLU A 25 2.82 -16.60 -17.43
N ASP A 26 4.07 -16.65 -16.96
CA ASP A 26 5.24 -16.51 -17.84
C ASP A 26 5.38 -17.73 -18.77
N SER A 27 5.02 -18.92 -18.32
CA SER A 27 4.97 -20.12 -19.17
C SER A 27 3.97 -20.00 -20.32
N VAL A 28 2.88 -19.23 -20.15
CA VAL A 28 1.93 -18.90 -21.23
C VAL A 28 2.62 -18.12 -22.36
N ARG A 29 3.58 -17.26 -22.03
CA ARG A 29 4.29 -16.41 -23.02
C ARG A 29 5.27 -17.22 -23.86
N ALA A 30 5.85 -18.27 -23.28
CA ALA A 30 6.80 -19.15 -23.95
C ALA A 30 6.14 -20.28 -24.75
N GLU A 31 4.83 -20.54 -24.58
CA GLU A 31 4.12 -21.65 -25.22
C GLU A 31 3.79 -21.36 -26.71
N PRO A 32 4.33 -22.13 -27.67
CA PRO A 32 4.06 -21.93 -29.10
C PRO A 32 2.69 -22.47 -29.54
N SER A 33 2.12 -23.47 -28.86
CA SER A 33 0.83 -24.06 -29.24
C SER A 33 -0.33 -23.19 -28.78
N LEU A 34 -1.17 -22.74 -29.72
CA LEU A 34 -2.38 -21.96 -29.42
C LEU A 34 -3.34 -22.70 -28.49
N TYR A 35 -3.46 -24.03 -28.66
CA TYR A 35 -4.34 -24.85 -27.82
C TYR A 35 -3.81 -24.92 -26.38
N ASN A 36 -2.53 -25.24 -26.20
CA ASN A 36 -1.92 -25.33 -24.87
C ASN A 36 -1.90 -23.96 -24.18
N ARG A 37 -1.64 -22.89 -24.93
CA ARG A 37 -1.69 -21.52 -24.43
C ARG A 37 -3.08 -21.16 -23.89
N LYS A 38 -4.15 -21.56 -24.58
CA LYS A 38 -5.53 -21.37 -24.09
C LYS A 38 -5.78 -22.13 -22.79
N VAL A 39 -5.35 -23.38 -22.69
CA VAL A 39 -5.48 -24.18 -21.47
C VAL A 39 -4.71 -23.55 -20.30
N LEU A 40 -3.51 -23.03 -20.54
CA LEU A 40 -2.73 -22.35 -19.50
C LEU A 40 -3.40 -21.03 -19.05
N LEU A 41 -3.96 -20.25 -19.97
CA LEU A 41 -4.71 -19.03 -19.63
C LEU A 41 -5.93 -19.33 -18.76
N GLU A 42 -6.70 -20.36 -19.09
CA GLU A 42 -7.84 -20.81 -18.28
C GLU A 42 -7.41 -21.23 -16.88
N LYS A 43 -6.25 -21.92 -16.76
CA LYS A 43 -5.66 -22.28 -15.45
C LYS A 43 -5.23 -21.06 -14.64
N VAL A 44 -4.54 -20.09 -15.25
CA VAL A 44 -4.13 -18.86 -14.58
C VAL A 44 -5.36 -18.08 -14.09
N ALA A 45 -6.40 -17.96 -14.92
CA ALA A 45 -7.63 -17.28 -14.54
C ALA A 45 -8.31 -17.96 -13.34
N LYS A 46 -8.39 -19.30 -13.33
CA LYS A 46 -8.92 -20.08 -12.21
C LYS A 46 -8.12 -19.85 -10.93
N LEU A 47 -6.78 -19.95 -11.00
CA LEU A 47 -5.91 -19.76 -9.83
C LEU A 47 -5.98 -18.33 -9.28
N LYS A 48 -6.00 -17.30 -10.15
CA LYS A 48 -6.19 -15.90 -9.73
C LYS A 48 -7.54 -15.72 -9.02
N GLY A 49 -8.61 -16.37 -9.51
CA GLY A 49 -9.92 -16.36 -8.87
C GLY A 49 -9.93 -16.98 -7.47
N ILE A 50 -9.31 -18.16 -7.31
CA ILE A 50 -9.14 -18.83 -6.01
C ILE A 50 -8.33 -17.95 -5.05
N TYR A 51 -7.20 -17.42 -5.53
CA TYR A 51 -6.35 -16.53 -4.74
C TYR A 51 -7.12 -15.33 -4.21
N ILE A 52 -7.85 -14.61 -5.07
CA ILE A 52 -8.60 -13.41 -4.67
C ILE A 52 -9.68 -13.75 -3.66
N SER A 53 -10.39 -14.88 -3.85
CA SER A 53 -11.47 -15.30 -2.96
C SER A 53 -10.98 -15.66 -1.55
N HIS A 54 -9.78 -16.21 -1.42
CA HIS A 54 -9.15 -16.50 -0.12
C HIS A 54 -8.39 -15.30 0.46
N ASN A 55 -7.87 -14.41 -0.38
CA ASN A 55 -7.19 -13.19 0.04
C ASN A 55 -8.18 -12.08 0.46
N THR A 56 -9.47 -12.19 0.11
CA THR A 56 -10.55 -11.46 0.78
C THR A 56 -10.77 -12.00 2.19
N ALA A 57 -9.72 -11.98 3.02
CA ALA A 57 -9.93 -11.86 4.45
C ALA A 57 -10.66 -10.53 4.65
N GLU A 58 -11.84 -10.58 5.25
CA GLU A 58 -12.58 -9.41 5.73
C GLU A 58 -11.58 -8.47 6.37
N ALA A 59 -11.32 -7.32 5.73
CA ALA A 59 -10.64 -6.23 6.41
C ALA A 59 -11.42 -6.03 7.70
N PRO A 60 -10.81 -6.07 8.89
CA PRO A 60 -11.51 -5.71 10.11
C PRO A 60 -12.08 -4.32 9.86
N PHE A 61 -13.40 -4.26 9.69
CA PHE A 61 -14.14 -3.02 9.62
C PHE A 61 -13.94 -2.41 11.00
N ILE A 62 -12.95 -1.53 11.14
CA ILE A 62 -12.84 -0.69 12.32
C ILE A 62 -14.09 0.17 12.28
N PRO A 63 -15.03 0.00 13.23
CA PRO A 63 -16.28 0.75 13.18
C PRO A 63 -15.90 2.22 13.24
N LEU A 64 -16.29 2.96 12.20
CA LEU A 64 -16.26 4.42 12.20
C LEU A 64 -17.19 4.86 13.35
N LYS A 65 -16.64 5.11 14.54
CA LYS A 65 -17.43 5.65 15.65
C LYS A 65 -17.85 7.05 15.24
N SER A 66 -19.15 7.17 15.01
CA SER A 66 -19.84 8.38 14.62
C SER A 66 -19.71 9.47 15.69
N ARG A 67 -19.45 10.68 15.19
CA ARG A 67 -19.77 12.00 15.75
C ARG A 67 -19.74 12.14 17.27
N THR A 68 -18.69 12.81 17.74
CA THR A 68 -18.84 13.83 18.79
C THR A 68 -18.60 15.21 18.16
N LEU A 69 -19.63 16.06 18.24
CA LEU A 69 -19.51 17.51 18.11
C LEU A 69 -18.69 18.04 19.29
N LEU A 70 -17.81 19.01 19.01
CA LEU A 70 -17.03 19.93 19.88
C LEU A 70 -15.66 20.03 19.20
N GLY A 71 -15.14 21.15 18.74
CA GLY A 71 -15.02 22.49 19.31
C GLY A 71 -13.69 23.02 18.74
N LYS A 72 -13.53 24.33 18.58
CA LYS A 72 -12.27 24.91 18.09
C LYS A 72 -11.10 24.63 19.07
N HIS A 73 -9.91 24.52 18.47
CA HIS A 73 -8.56 24.80 18.98
C HIS A 73 -7.71 23.69 19.63
N GLU A 74 -6.44 23.76 19.18
CA GLU A 74 -5.18 23.21 19.69
C GLU A 74 -4.93 21.71 19.60
N ASN A 75 -3.75 21.41 19.06
CA ASN A 75 -3.21 20.08 18.83
C ASN A 75 -3.23 19.25 20.13
N GLU A 76 -4.22 18.36 20.28
CA GLU A 76 -4.10 17.25 21.22
C GLU A 76 -3.04 16.28 20.67
N VAL A 77 -1.78 16.56 21.02
CA VAL A 77 -0.72 15.55 21.02
C VAL A 77 -1.10 14.53 22.07
N GLY A 78 -1.78 13.46 21.66
CA GLY A 78 -1.83 12.24 22.46
C GLY A 78 -0.41 11.68 22.55
N GLU A 79 0.37 12.13 23.54
CA GLU A 79 1.73 11.66 23.81
C GLU A 79 1.70 10.22 24.37
N ILE A 80 1.42 9.26 23.51
CA ILE A 80 2.16 8.00 23.61
C ILE A 80 3.52 8.37 23.04
N LYS A 81 4.55 8.52 23.90
CA LYS A 81 5.86 9.18 23.66
C LYS A 81 6.55 8.99 22.30
N ASN A 82 6.16 8.03 21.47
CA ASN A 82 6.77 7.67 20.19
C ASN A 82 5.79 7.59 19.00
N LYS A 83 4.55 8.08 19.13
CA LYS A 83 3.54 8.01 18.07
C LYS A 83 2.79 9.32 17.89
N LYS A 84 2.62 9.76 16.63
CA LYS A 84 1.86 10.96 16.28
C LYS A 84 0.66 10.64 15.43
N TYR A 85 -0.45 11.31 15.73
CA TYR A 85 -1.68 11.26 14.97
C TYR A 85 -1.95 12.65 14.40
N ILE A 86 -2.15 12.71 13.09
CA ILE A 86 -2.52 13.92 12.38
C ILE A 86 -3.84 13.64 11.69
N ARG A 87 -4.88 14.43 12.00
CA ARG A 87 -6.24 14.15 11.55
C ARG A 87 -6.97 15.38 11.07
N ASN A 88 -7.86 15.19 10.10
CA ASN A 88 -8.82 16.19 9.64
C ASN A 88 -8.20 17.53 9.19
N ILE A 89 -6.96 17.49 8.67
CA ILE A 89 -6.30 18.68 8.12
C ILE A 89 -6.67 18.83 6.66
N ASN A 90 -7.10 20.03 6.27
CA ASN A 90 -7.53 20.33 4.92
C ASN A 90 -6.95 21.66 4.44
N ASN A 91 -6.42 21.69 3.22
CA ASN A 91 -5.88 22.89 2.58
C ASN A 91 -4.76 23.58 3.39
N ASP A 92 -3.79 22.80 3.84
CA ASP A 92 -2.73 23.30 4.72
C ASP A 92 -1.33 22.78 4.33
N LEU A 93 -0.32 23.40 4.94
CA LEU A 93 1.07 22.95 4.95
C LEU A 93 1.42 22.48 6.36
N VAL A 94 1.80 21.20 6.48
CA VAL A 94 2.01 20.55 7.78
C VAL A 94 3.45 20.13 7.95
N SER A 95 4.11 20.65 8.99
CA SER A 95 5.42 20.19 9.44
C SER A 95 5.25 19.19 10.59
N ILE A 96 5.76 17.97 10.43
CA ILE A 96 5.74 16.94 11.47
C ILE A 96 7.16 16.77 12.01
N LYS A 97 7.38 16.96 13.31
CA LYS A 97 8.69 16.63 13.90
C LYS A 97 8.90 15.11 13.89
N ASP A 98 10.14 14.68 13.74
CA ASP A 98 10.54 13.27 13.77
C ASP A 98 9.95 12.49 14.95
N CYS A 99 9.56 11.24 14.68
CA CYS A 99 8.86 10.37 15.62
C CYS A 99 9.10 8.90 15.28
N ALA A 100 8.70 7.93 16.12
CA ALA A 100 8.84 6.53 15.72
C ALA A 100 7.72 6.11 14.77
N GLU A 101 6.50 6.56 15.01
CA GLU A 101 5.32 6.25 14.20
C GLU A 101 4.51 7.51 13.89
N VAL A 102 4.07 7.65 12.64
CA VAL A 102 3.17 8.72 12.19
C VAL A 102 1.95 8.11 11.52
N ILE A 103 0.78 8.54 11.98
CA ILE A 103 -0.51 8.18 11.38
C ILE A 103 -1.19 9.45 10.90
N ILE A 104 -1.49 9.52 9.61
CA ILE A 104 -2.20 10.63 8.97
C ILE A 104 -3.56 10.10 8.51
N GLU A 105 -4.64 10.68 9.01
CA GLU A 105 -6.01 10.20 8.74
C GLU A 105 -6.94 11.32 8.32
N ASP A 106 -7.83 11.05 7.35
CA ASP A 106 -8.91 11.96 6.96
C ASP A 106 -8.44 13.37 6.55
N CYS A 107 -7.24 13.47 5.98
CA CYS A 107 -6.68 14.73 5.49
C CYS A 107 -6.88 14.89 3.99
N SER A 108 -7.13 16.11 3.52
CA SER A 108 -7.26 16.38 2.09
C SER A 108 -6.59 17.67 1.61
N SER A 109 -6.17 17.72 0.34
CA SER A 109 -5.57 18.94 -0.24
C SER A 109 -4.43 19.52 0.60
N THR A 110 -3.60 18.66 1.21
CA THR A 110 -2.61 19.05 2.22
C THR A 110 -1.21 18.63 1.77
N VAL A 111 -0.21 19.47 2.07
CA VAL A 111 1.20 19.17 1.84
C VAL A 111 1.87 18.88 3.17
N PHE A 112 2.43 17.68 3.31
CA PHE A 112 3.23 17.30 4.46
C PHE A 112 4.70 17.42 4.09
N GLU A 113 5.39 18.33 4.77
CA GLU A 113 6.83 18.51 4.64
C GLU A 113 7.57 17.25 5.07
N HIS A 114 8.83 17.13 4.65
CA HIS A 114 9.61 15.94 4.94
C HIS A 114 9.76 15.70 6.46
N PHE A 115 9.47 14.49 6.91
CA PHE A 115 9.70 14.04 8.28
C PHE A 115 10.30 12.64 8.32
N ASN A 116 11.09 12.34 9.34
CA ASN A 116 11.65 11.01 9.56
C ASN A 116 10.82 10.22 10.57
N CYS A 117 10.54 8.97 10.22
CA CYS A 117 9.96 7.98 11.09
C CYS A 117 10.93 6.82 11.32
N GLU A 118 11.13 6.43 12.58
CA GLU A 118 12.00 5.28 12.89
C GLU A 118 11.37 3.96 12.47
N LYS A 119 10.03 3.84 12.53
CA LYS A 119 9.30 2.60 12.29
C LYS A 119 8.34 2.71 11.12
N SER A 120 7.22 3.43 11.28
CA SER A 120 6.17 3.37 10.26
C SER A 120 5.45 4.68 10.02
N VAL A 121 5.04 4.85 8.77
CA VAL A 121 4.11 5.90 8.33
C VAL A 121 2.86 5.22 7.80
N VAL A 122 1.71 5.61 8.32
CA VAL A 122 0.41 5.06 7.92
C VAL A 122 -0.48 6.21 7.43
N LEU A 123 -0.94 6.11 6.19
CA LEU A 123 -1.92 7.02 5.60
C LEU A 123 -3.27 6.31 5.50
N ASN A 124 -4.30 6.87 6.13
CA ASN A 124 -5.65 6.32 6.10
C ASN A 124 -6.64 7.36 5.55
N ASN A 125 -7.36 7.01 4.48
CA ASN A 125 -8.39 7.89 3.88
C ASN A 125 -7.87 9.31 3.55
N VAL A 126 -6.62 9.42 3.11
CA VAL A 126 -6.00 10.70 2.70
C VAL A 126 -6.27 10.94 1.22
N ARG A 127 -6.55 12.19 0.81
CA ARG A 127 -6.93 12.51 -0.57
C ARG A 127 -6.28 13.78 -1.12
N ASP A 128 -5.81 13.74 -2.36
CA ASP A 128 -5.28 14.92 -3.05
C ASP A 128 -4.14 15.60 -2.25
N CYS A 129 -3.26 14.79 -1.65
CA CYS A 129 -2.18 15.27 -0.78
C CYS A 129 -0.80 14.93 -1.34
N ARG A 130 0.21 15.70 -0.92
CA ARG A 130 1.61 15.36 -1.10
C ARG A 130 2.24 15.06 0.26
N VAL A 131 2.91 13.93 0.38
CA VAL A 131 3.59 13.51 1.61
C VAL A 131 5.04 13.17 1.30
N SER A 132 5.97 13.85 1.97
CA SER A 132 7.37 13.45 1.97
C SER A 132 7.73 12.82 3.31
N CYS A 133 8.27 11.61 3.30
CA CYS A 133 8.63 10.93 4.55
C CYS A 133 9.70 9.85 4.39
N SER A 134 10.38 9.56 5.48
CA SER A 134 11.28 8.42 5.62
C SER A 134 10.73 7.45 6.66
N GLY A 135 10.77 6.14 6.43
CA GLY A 135 10.28 5.16 7.39
C GLY A 135 10.70 3.73 7.07
N GLN A 136 10.74 2.84 8.07
CA GLN A 136 10.96 1.42 7.77
C GLN A 136 9.80 0.88 6.93
N GLN A 137 8.56 1.13 7.33
CA GLN A 137 7.35 0.68 6.64
C GLN A 137 6.45 1.86 6.25
N ILE A 138 6.02 1.91 4.98
CA ILE A 138 5.08 2.91 4.49
C ILE A 138 3.78 2.22 4.07
N ARG A 139 2.68 2.53 4.74
CA ARG A 139 1.36 1.91 4.49
C ARG A 139 0.34 2.95 4.04
N VAL A 140 -0.37 2.65 2.96
CA VAL A 140 -1.29 3.57 2.28
C VAL A 140 -2.63 2.87 2.10
N ASN A 141 -3.62 3.27 2.89
CA ASN A 141 -4.90 2.58 2.99
C ASN A 141 -6.06 3.54 2.65
N GLY A 142 -6.93 3.15 1.71
CA GLY A 142 -8.11 3.94 1.37
C GLY A 142 -7.79 5.32 0.77
N CYS A 143 -6.59 5.54 0.24
CA CYS A 143 -6.12 6.85 -0.19
C CYS A 143 -6.38 7.10 -1.68
N LYS A 144 -6.50 8.37 -2.07
CA LYS A 144 -6.75 8.76 -3.47
C LYS A 144 -5.88 9.93 -3.89
N ASN A 145 -5.30 9.86 -5.09
CA ASN A 145 -4.52 10.96 -5.68
C ASN A 145 -3.42 11.48 -4.73
N ILE A 146 -2.50 10.59 -4.33
CA ILE A 146 -1.44 10.93 -3.37
C ILE A 146 -0.09 10.96 -4.07
N GLU A 147 0.69 12.01 -3.83
CA GLU A 147 2.09 12.06 -4.21
C GLU A 147 2.97 11.72 -3.00
N LEU A 148 3.82 10.71 -3.14
CA LEU A 148 4.72 10.21 -2.11
C LEU A 148 6.16 10.41 -2.53
N ASP A 149 6.90 11.21 -1.78
CA ASP A 149 8.36 11.30 -1.89
C ASP A 149 8.96 10.52 -0.71
N VAL A 150 9.38 9.26 -0.94
CA VAL A 150 9.64 8.30 0.16
C VAL A 150 11.03 7.69 0.18
N TYR A 151 11.52 7.47 1.40
CA TYR A 151 12.61 6.56 1.70
C TYR A 151 12.10 5.39 2.55
N THR A 152 12.31 4.16 2.07
CA THR A 152 11.96 2.96 2.84
C THR A 152 12.84 1.76 2.47
N PRO A 153 13.36 1.00 3.46
CA PRO A 153 14.08 -0.25 3.22
C PRO A 153 13.17 -1.47 3.05
N THR A 154 11.84 -1.34 3.14
CA THR A 154 10.92 -2.49 3.01
C THR A 154 9.91 -2.36 1.88
N GLY A 155 9.86 -1.19 1.24
CA GLY A 155 8.89 -0.89 0.20
C GLY A 155 7.61 -0.22 0.72
N VAL A 156 6.67 -0.03 -0.21
CA VAL A 156 5.40 0.68 0.02
C VAL A 156 4.25 -0.30 -0.09
N PHE A 157 3.36 -0.30 0.90
CA PHE A 157 2.22 -1.21 1.00
C PHE A 157 0.94 -0.44 0.72
N LEU A 158 0.19 -0.85 -0.30
CA LEU A 158 -1.04 -0.23 -0.75
C LEU A 158 -2.23 -1.15 -0.51
N GLN A 159 -3.30 -0.57 0.02
CA GLN A 159 -4.59 -1.23 0.13
C GLN A 159 -5.71 -0.22 -0.17
N SER A 160 -6.68 -0.64 -0.97
CA SER A 160 -7.88 0.12 -1.35
C SER A 160 -7.58 1.56 -1.77
N SER A 161 -6.45 1.78 -2.43
CA SER A 161 -5.95 3.11 -2.78
C SER A 161 -5.82 3.26 -4.29
N THR A 162 -5.93 4.47 -4.82
CA THR A 162 -5.87 4.74 -6.27
C THR A 162 -5.17 6.06 -6.58
N GLY A 163 -4.53 6.15 -7.75
CA GLY A 163 -3.84 7.38 -8.16
C GLY A 163 -2.65 7.73 -7.26
N VAL A 164 -1.90 6.73 -6.79
CA VAL A 164 -0.73 6.96 -5.92
C VAL A 164 0.51 7.12 -6.79
N VAL A 165 1.17 8.26 -6.72
CA VAL A 165 2.45 8.52 -7.39
C VAL A 165 3.57 8.37 -6.35
N ILE A 166 4.55 7.54 -6.64
CA ILE A 166 5.66 7.24 -5.72
C ILE A 166 6.96 7.68 -6.37
N ARG A 167 7.72 8.51 -5.66
CA ARG A 167 9.03 9.03 -6.05
C ARG A 167 10.06 8.69 -4.99
N ARG A 168 11.32 8.65 -5.42
CA ARG A 168 12.45 8.48 -4.54
C ARG A 168 12.66 9.73 -3.68
N TYR A 169 12.82 9.54 -2.38
CA TYR A 169 13.44 10.54 -1.52
C TYR A 169 14.89 10.17 -1.20
N GLY A 170 15.80 11.12 -1.39
CA GLY A 170 17.23 10.97 -1.12
C GLY A 170 17.98 10.00 -2.05
N ALA A 171 19.30 9.90 -1.86
CA ALA A 171 20.22 9.15 -2.74
C ALA A 171 20.66 7.78 -2.19
N ARG A 172 20.13 7.34 -1.05
CA ARG A 172 20.52 6.09 -0.39
C ARG A 172 20.18 4.86 -1.24
N GLU A 173 21.13 3.94 -1.38
CA GLU A 173 21.01 2.75 -2.25
C GLU A 173 20.04 1.70 -1.71
N ASP A 174 19.87 1.62 -0.39
CA ASP A 174 18.92 0.72 0.29
C ASP A 174 17.46 1.21 0.24
N ASN A 175 17.17 2.26 -0.55
CA ASN A 175 15.81 2.75 -0.73
C ASN A 175 15.02 1.87 -1.70
N MET A 176 14.12 1.08 -1.16
CA MET A 176 13.20 0.19 -1.86
C MET A 176 11.86 0.87 -2.22
N PHE A 177 11.82 2.20 -2.40
CA PHE A 177 10.58 2.93 -2.75
C PHE A 177 9.83 2.37 -3.97
N ALA A 178 10.55 1.80 -4.94
CA ALA A 178 10.00 1.20 -6.15
C ALA A 178 9.38 -0.20 -5.92
N HIS A 179 9.65 -0.82 -4.77
CA HIS A 179 9.05 -2.10 -4.38
C HIS A 179 7.69 -1.80 -3.75
N VAL A 180 6.64 -1.94 -4.55
CA VAL A 180 5.28 -1.57 -4.19
C VAL A 180 4.39 -2.81 -4.16
N TYR A 181 3.78 -3.05 -3.01
CA TYR A 181 2.90 -4.18 -2.74
C TYR A 181 1.45 -3.70 -2.71
N ASP A 182 0.72 -3.94 -3.79
CA ASP A 182 -0.70 -3.60 -3.87
C ASP A 182 -1.59 -4.79 -3.56
N PHE A 183 -2.14 -4.81 -2.35
CA PHE A 183 -3.02 -5.88 -1.88
C PHE A 183 -4.42 -5.82 -2.52
N SER A 184 -4.80 -4.70 -3.14
CA SER A 184 -6.05 -4.58 -3.90
C SER A 184 -5.90 -5.01 -5.36
N SER A 185 -4.68 -5.12 -5.88
CA SER A 185 -4.43 -5.59 -7.24
C SER A 185 -3.13 -6.41 -7.27
N PRO A 186 -3.14 -7.63 -6.70
CA PRO A 186 -1.93 -8.40 -6.45
C PRO A 186 -1.21 -8.86 -7.73
N PHE A 187 -1.91 -8.97 -8.86
CA PHE A 187 -1.33 -9.48 -10.11
C PHE A 187 -0.96 -8.38 -11.10
N GLU A 188 -1.82 -7.36 -11.27
CA GLU A 188 -1.58 -6.23 -12.17
C GLU A 188 -2.17 -4.95 -11.56
N SER A 189 -1.33 -4.12 -10.96
CA SER A 189 -1.81 -2.88 -10.34
C SER A 189 -1.81 -1.71 -11.33
N ARG A 190 -2.93 -1.00 -11.37
CA ARG A 190 -3.07 0.33 -12.00
C ARG A 190 -3.25 1.43 -10.95
N ASN A 191 -3.10 1.09 -9.68
CA ASN A 191 -3.43 1.95 -8.56
C ASN A 191 -2.29 2.91 -8.21
N TYR A 192 -1.08 2.62 -8.70
CA TYR A 192 0.09 3.45 -8.48
C TYR A 192 0.93 3.66 -9.74
N THR A 193 1.82 4.63 -9.68
CA THR A 193 2.88 4.88 -10.67
C THR A 193 4.16 5.21 -9.92
N VAL A 194 5.24 4.50 -10.24
CA VAL A 194 6.58 4.82 -9.72
C VAL A 194 7.28 5.69 -10.75
N LEU A 195 7.72 6.89 -10.34
CA LEU A 195 8.50 7.76 -11.20
C LEU A 195 10.00 7.59 -10.92
N PRO A 196 10.86 7.67 -11.95
CA PRO A 196 12.30 7.67 -11.75
C PRO A 196 12.71 8.86 -10.88
N GLY A 197 13.55 8.59 -9.88
CA GLY A 197 14.18 9.60 -9.04
C GLY A 197 15.45 10.16 -9.64
#